data_AF-A0A0Q5VDC8-F1
#
_entry.id   AF-A0A0Q5VDC8-F1
#
_cell.length_a   1.000
_cell.length_b   1.000
_cell.length_c   1.000
_cell.angle_alpha   90.00
_cell.angle_beta   90.00
_cell.angle_gamma   90.00
#
_symmetry.space_group_name_H-M   'P 1'
#
loop_
_entity.id
_entity.type
_entity.pdbx_description
1 polymer ?
#
loop_
_entity_poly.entity_id
_entity_poly.type
_entity_poly.pdbx_seq_one_letter_code
_entity_poly.pdbx_strand_id
1 'polypeptide(L)'
;MTASPQTHRPGGWVLDRRGLGRGVRVTHHPELGVVNLSVWRESTCVGTVHLTGAATAQLIGALSTELAHLGAAPSPTVGLVALEERITALEGRRPAWRRAIDRVTGPRRRPLPPPPYPLHVVR
;
A
#
# COMPACT_ATOMS: atom_id res chain seq x y z
N MET A 1 -18.80 -15.20 37.94
CA MET A 1 -17.95 -15.23 36.73
C MET A 1 -18.85 -14.99 35.52
N THR A 2 -19.07 -13.73 35.16
CA THR A 2 -19.90 -13.35 34.01
C THR A 2 -18.97 -13.09 32.82
N ALA A 3 -19.09 -13.90 31.77
CA ALA A 3 -18.34 -13.72 30.54
C ALA A 3 -18.84 -12.47 29.81
N SER A 4 -17.96 -11.50 29.59
CA SER A 4 -18.23 -10.33 28.75
C SER A 4 -18.56 -10.75 27.31
N PRO A 5 -19.46 -10.04 26.60
CA PRO A 5 -19.74 -10.32 25.20
C PRO A 5 -18.48 -10.02 24.38
N GLN A 6 -17.85 -11.07 23.83
CA GLN A 6 -16.74 -10.90 22.90
C GLN A 6 -17.31 -10.34 21.60
N THR A 7 -17.10 -9.05 21.38
CA THR A 7 -17.38 -8.40 20.10
C THR A 7 -16.63 -9.15 19.00
N HIS A 8 -17.36 -9.63 18.00
CA HIS A 8 -16.82 -10.35 16.87
C HIS A 8 -15.91 -9.41 16.06
N ARG A 9 -14.63 -9.27 16.45
CA ARG A 9 -13.64 -8.61 15.60
C ARG A 9 -13.59 -9.39 14.28
N PRO A 10 -13.69 -8.73 13.11
CA PRO A 10 -13.68 -9.40 11.83
C PRO A 10 -12.28 -9.98 11.59
N GLY A 11 -12.12 -11.21 12.05
CA GLY A 11 -11.04 -12.08 11.62
C GLY A 11 -11.43 -12.75 10.31
N GLY A 12 -10.49 -12.84 9.37
CA GLY A 12 -10.71 -13.52 8.10
C GLY A 12 -10.77 -15.03 8.30
N TRP A 13 -11.67 -15.71 7.60
CA TRP A 13 -11.72 -17.16 7.51
C TRP A 13 -11.22 -17.62 6.14
N VAL A 14 -10.37 -18.64 6.13
CA VAL A 14 -9.92 -19.34 4.94
C VAL A 14 -10.34 -20.80 5.08
N LEU A 15 -11.27 -21.25 4.24
CA LEU A 15 -11.77 -22.62 4.28
C LEU A 15 -10.81 -23.57 3.55
N ASP A 16 -10.60 -24.76 4.11
CA ASP A 16 -9.84 -25.81 3.45
C ASP A 16 -10.66 -26.40 2.31
N ARG A 17 -10.13 -26.36 1.07
CA ARG A 17 -10.79 -26.91 -0.13
C ARG A 17 -11.11 -28.40 -0.01
N ARG A 18 -10.33 -29.16 0.76
CA ARG A 18 -10.54 -30.59 1.03
C ARG A 18 -11.32 -30.83 2.33
N GLY A 19 -11.67 -29.76 3.03
CA GLY A 19 -12.01 -29.79 4.45
C GLY A 19 -13.48 -29.94 4.71
N LEU A 20 -13.89 -31.16 5.07
CA LEU A 20 -15.13 -31.51 5.79
C LEU A 20 -15.27 -30.66 7.08
N GLY A 21 -15.57 -29.37 6.95
CA GLY A 21 -15.64 -28.41 8.05
C GLY A 21 -14.29 -27.91 8.58
N ARG A 22 -13.18 -28.03 7.85
CA ARG A 22 -11.88 -27.48 8.29
C ARG A 22 -11.63 -26.09 7.73
N GLY A 23 -10.96 -25.25 8.52
CA GLY A 23 -10.58 -23.91 8.08
C GLY A 23 -9.53 -23.27 9.00
N VAL A 24 -8.96 -22.17 8.52
CA VAL A 24 -8.06 -21.31 9.29
C VAL A 24 -8.78 -20.01 9.58
N ARG A 25 -8.76 -19.57 10.84
CA ARG A 25 -9.23 -18.26 11.26
C ARG A 25 -8.05 -17.38 11.63
N VAL A 26 -8.03 -16.18 11.07
CA VAL A 26 -7.02 -15.14 11.31
C VAL A 26 -7.62 -14.07 12.21
N THR A 27 -7.03 -13.82 13.38
CA THR A 27 -7.41 -12.70 14.24
C THR A 27 -6.18 -11.88 14.62
N HIS A 28 -6.36 -10.64 15.11
CA HIS A 28 -5.26 -9.78 15.52
C HIS A 28 -5.45 -9.25 16.94
N HIS A 29 -4.34 -9.13 17.66
CA HIS A 29 -4.24 -8.62 19.02
C HIS A 29 -3.20 -7.49 19.05
N PRO A 30 -3.60 -6.26 18.66
CA PRO A 30 -2.67 -5.14 18.51
C PRO A 30 -2.01 -4.78 19.84
N GLU A 31 -2.72 -4.95 20.96
CA GLU A 31 -2.19 -4.76 22.30
C GLU A 31 -1.02 -5.69 22.65
N LEU A 32 -0.93 -6.85 22.00
CA LEU A 32 0.15 -7.82 22.16
C LEU A 32 1.13 -7.83 20.97
N GLY A 33 0.85 -7.04 19.92
CA GLY A 33 1.66 -7.03 18.70
C GLY A 33 1.66 -8.35 17.92
N VAL A 34 0.59 -9.16 18.05
CA VAL A 34 0.51 -10.49 17.42
C VAL A 34 -0.72 -10.66 16.51
N VAL A 35 -0.56 -11.55 15.53
CA VAL A 35 -1.62 -12.11 14.69
C VAL A 35 -1.77 -13.59 15.06
N ASN A 36 -3.00 -14.00 15.33
CA ASN A 36 -3.32 -15.38 15.67
C ASN A 36 -3.83 -16.11 14.43
N LEU A 37 -3.23 -17.26 14.16
CA LEU A 37 -3.73 -18.24 13.20
C LEU A 37 -4.25 -19.44 13.98
N SER A 38 -5.55 -19.68 13.89
CA SER A 38 -6.18 -20.84 14.53
C SER A 38 -6.71 -21.79 13.47
N VAL A 39 -6.39 -23.07 13.59
CA VAL A 39 -6.89 -24.15 12.76
C VAL A 39 -8.12 -24.73 13.44
N TRP A 40 -9.20 -24.84 12.69
CA TRP A 40 -10.48 -25.34 13.16
C TRP A 40 -10.87 -26.59 12.40
N ARG A 41 -11.54 -27.50 13.11
CA ARG A 41 -12.26 -28.64 12.55
C ARG A 41 -13.65 -28.62 13.14
N GLU A 42 -14.65 -28.49 12.27
CA GLU A 42 -16.04 -28.27 12.65
C GLU A 42 -16.14 -27.05 13.58
N SER A 43 -16.61 -27.25 14.82
CA SER A 43 -16.71 -26.20 15.85
C SER A 43 -15.54 -26.18 16.83
N THR A 44 -14.50 -26.99 16.61
CA THR A 44 -13.39 -27.13 17.56
C THR A 44 -12.11 -26.51 17.02
N CYS A 45 -11.47 -25.66 17.82
CA CYS A 45 -10.11 -25.19 17.55
C CYS A 45 -9.11 -26.31 17.88
N VAL A 46 -8.38 -26.78 16.88
CA VAL A 46 -7.44 -27.91 16.99
C VAL A 46 -5.98 -27.48 17.02
N GLY A 47 -5.71 -26.19 16.83
CA GLY A 47 -4.36 -25.63 16.97
C GLY A 47 -4.36 -24.12 16.81
N THR A 48 -3.47 -23.44 17.53
CA THR A 48 -3.29 -21.98 17.44
C THR A 48 -1.82 -21.62 17.43
N VAL A 49 -1.44 -20.68 16.56
CA VAL A 49 -0.11 -20.08 16.52
C VAL A 49 -0.26 -18.57 16.68
N HIS A 50 0.54 -17.98 17.58
CA HIS A 50 0.64 -16.54 17.78
C HIS A 50 1.89 -16.04 17.06
N LEU A 51 1.71 -15.23 16.03
CA LEU A 51 2.80 -14.71 15.21
C LEU A 51 3.06 -13.25 15.55
N THR A 52 4.32 -12.90 15.77
CA THR A 52 4.74 -11.49 15.79
C THR A 52 4.52 -10.85 14.42
N GLY A 53 4.55 -9.51 14.34
CA GLY A 53 4.50 -8.82 13.05
C GLY A 53 5.57 -9.29 12.07
N ALA A 54 6.80 -9.52 12.54
CA ALA A 54 7.91 -10.01 11.71
C ALA A 54 7.67 -11.44 11.22
N ALA A 55 7.23 -12.36 12.09
CA ALA A 55 6.92 -13.73 11.70
C ALA A 55 5.72 -13.80 10.74
N THR A 56 4.73 -12.91 10.93
CA THR A 56 3.59 -12.78 10.03
C THR A 56 4.04 -12.34 8.63
N ALA A 57 4.93 -11.36 8.52
CA ALA A 57 5.49 -10.93 7.24
C ALA A 57 6.28 -12.06 6.55
N GLN A 58 7.06 -12.83 7.30
CA GLN A 58 7.76 -14.01 6.77
C GLN A 58 6.79 -15.05 6.22
N LEU A 59 5.71 -15.34 6.95
CA LEU A 59 4.68 -16.29 6.50
C LEU A 59 4.01 -15.81 5.21
N ILE A 60 3.67 -14.52 5.10
CA ILE A 60 3.09 -13.95 3.88
C ILE A 60 4.06 -14.10 2.70
N GLY A 61 5.35 -13.87 2.92
CA GLY A 61 6.39 -14.11 1.93
C GLY A 61 6.40 -15.57 1.45
N ALA A 62 6.43 -16.53 2.38
CA ALA A 62 6.38 -17.95 2.04
C ALA A 62 5.11 -18.34 1.27
N LEU A 63 3.94 -17.87 1.71
CA LEU A 63 2.67 -18.12 1.02
C LEU A 63 2.67 -17.55 -0.41
N SER A 64 3.26 -16.37 -0.60
CA SER A 64 3.36 -15.73 -1.92
C SER A 64 4.30 -16.50 -2.85
N THR A 65 5.43 -16.98 -2.33
CA THR A 65 6.38 -17.83 -3.05
C THR A 65 5.73 -19.15 -3.49
N GLU A 66 5.05 -19.85 -2.58
CA GLU A 66 4.37 -21.12 -2.92
C GLU A 66 3.22 -20.89 -3.92
N LEU A 67 2.47 -19.80 -3.77
CA LEU A 67 1.45 -19.43 -4.76
C LEU A 67 2.07 -19.21 -6.16
N ALA A 68 3.24 -18.57 -6.24
CA ALA A 68 3.96 -18.38 -7.50
C ALA A 68 4.51 -19.68 -8.09
N HIS A 69 4.72 -20.72 -7.28
CA HIS A 69 5.04 -22.06 -7.80
C HIS A 69 3.79 -22.79 -8.33
N LEU A 70 2.63 -22.56 -7.72
CA LEU A 70 1.37 -23.19 -8.14
C LEU A 70 0.79 -22.61 -9.43
N GLY A 71 1.01 -21.32 -9.68
CA GLY A 71 0.71 -20.70 -10.97
C GLY A 71 2.01 -20.47 -11.73
N ALA A 72 2.19 -21.08 -12.90
CA ALA A 72 3.07 -20.47 -13.88
C ALA A 72 2.58 -19.03 -14.05
N ALA A 73 3.34 -18.06 -13.54
CA ALA A 73 2.92 -16.67 -13.58
C ALA A 73 2.61 -16.31 -15.04
N PRO A 74 1.55 -15.54 -15.35
CA PRO A 74 1.66 -14.67 -16.51
C PRO A 74 2.93 -13.87 -16.27
N SER A 75 3.91 -14.06 -17.16
CA SER A 75 5.22 -13.45 -17.05
C SER A 75 5.05 -11.98 -16.65
N PRO A 76 5.73 -11.46 -15.62
CA PRO A 76 5.70 -10.04 -15.29
C PRO A 76 6.24 -9.16 -16.42
N THR A 77 6.65 -9.78 -17.54
CA THR A 77 6.70 -9.19 -18.88
C THR A 77 5.32 -8.74 -19.40
N VAL A 78 4.50 -8.06 -18.60
CA VAL A 78 4.06 -6.75 -19.09
C VAL A 78 5.37 -5.97 -19.21
N GLY A 79 5.96 -6.06 -20.41
CA GLY A 79 7.39 -5.83 -20.63
C GLY A 79 7.87 -4.57 -19.92
N LEU A 80 9.05 -4.63 -19.31
CA LEU A 80 9.71 -3.47 -18.71
C LEU A 80 9.58 -2.22 -19.61
N VAL A 81 9.66 -2.42 -20.93
CA VAL A 81 9.37 -1.43 -21.98
C VAL A 81 8.00 -0.76 -21.84
N ALA A 82 6.90 -1.52 -21.70
CA ALA A 82 5.55 -0.96 -21.52
C ALA A 82 5.40 -0.21 -20.18
N LEU A 83 6.13 -0.64 -19.15
CA LEU A 83 6.17 0.07 -17.87
C LEU A 83 6.99 1.36 -17.98
N GLU A 84 8.14 1.32 -18.64
CA GLU A 84 9.00 2.47 -18.93
C GLU A 84 8.25 3.51 -19.77
N GLU A 85 7.59 3.09 -20.86
CA GLU A 85 6.73 3.96 -21.68
C GLU A 85 5.65 4.65 -20.83
N ARG A 86 5.04 3.92 -19.91
CA ARG A 86 4.01 4.48 -19.02
C ARG A 86 4.59 5.46 -18.00
N ILE A 87 5.78 5.20 -17.48
CA ILE A 87 6.50 6.14 -16.59
C ILE A 87 6.89 7.40 -17.36
N THR A 88 7.47 7.27 -18.55
CA THR A 88 7.84 8.40 -19.42
C THR A 88 6.60 9.26 -19.78
N ALA A 89 5.47 8.62 -20.07
CA ALA A 89 4.21 9.33 -20.33
C ALA A 89 3.69 10.12 -19.11
N LEU A 90 3.93 9.61 -17.89
CA LEU A 90 3.58 10.31 -16.65
C LEU A 90 4.55 11.46 -16.34
N GLU A 91 5.84 11.29 -16.61
CA GLU A 91 6.86 12.33 -16.40
C GLU A 91 6.72 13.50 -17.38
N GLY A 92 6.34 13.23 -18.63
CA GLY A 92 6.04 14.26 -19.63
C GLY A 92 4.81 15.11 -19.29
N ARG A 93 3.90 14.59 -18.46
CA ARG A 93 2.75 15.35 -17.95
C ARG A 93 3.20 16.19 -16.76
N ARG A 94 3.65 17.44 -17.00
CA ARG A 94 3.82 18.42 -15.91
C ARG A 94 2.47 18.69 -15.24
N PRO A 95 2.22 18.22 -13.99
CA PRO A 95 0.91 18.38 -13.38
C PRO A 95 0.61 19.85 -13.12
N ALA A 96 -0.67 20.22 -13.18
CA ALA A 96 -1.10 21.60 -12.93
C ALA A 96 -0.64 22.12 -11.55
N TRP A 97 -0.56 21.23 -10.54
CA TRP A 97 -0.09 21.58 -9.21
C TRP A 97 1.39 22.00 -9.17
N ARG A 98 2.28 21.43 -10.01
CA ARG A 98 3.69 21.88 -10.10
C ARG A 98 3.80 23.31 -10.64
N ARG A 99 2.99 23.66 -11.66
CA ARG A 99 2.92 25.04 -12.18
C ARG A 99 2.36 26.02 -11.14
N ALA A 100 1.45 25.56 -10.30
CA ALA A 100 0.93 26.36 -9.19
C ALA A 100 2.03 26.62 -8.14
N ILE A 101 2.84 25.62 -7.80
CA ILE A 101 4.00 25.79 -6.91
C ILE A 101 5.01 26.78 -7.50
N ASP A 102 5.40 26.63 -8.77
CA ASP A 102 6.36 27.53 -9.43
C ASP A 102 5.90 29.00 -9.41
N ARG A 103 4.58 29.26 -9.46
CA ARG A 103 4.04 30.62 -9.33
C ARG A 103 4.10 31.16 -7.91
N VAL A 104 3.96 30.29 -6.92
CA VAL A 104 4.01 30.66 -5.49
C VAL A 104 5.45 30.86 -5.04
N THR A 105 6.39 30.04 -5.53
CA THR A 105 7.81 30.05 -5.13
C THR A 105 8.72 30.80 -6.09
N GLY A 106 8.23 31.17 -7.28
CA GLY A 106 9.00 31.89 -8.28
C GLY A 106 9.47 33.28 -7.83
N PRO A 107 10.57 33.81 -8.39
CA PRO A 107 11.13 35.08 -7.97
C PRO A 107 10.14 36.21 -8.26
N ARG A 108 9.68 36.89 -7.20
CA ARG A 108 8.89 38.12 -7.34
C ARG A 108 9.75 39.15 -8.04
N ARG A 109 9.45 39.47 -9.30
CA ARG A 109 10.07 40.60 -9.99
C ARG A 109 9.74 41.86 -9.20
N ARG A 110 10.74 42.43 -8.53
CA ARG A 110 10.65 43.76 -7.95
C ARG A 110 10.43 44.74 -9.11
N PRO A 111 9.38 45.58 -9.09
CA PRO A 111 9.22 46.62 -10.09
C PRO A 111 10.49 47.46 -10.14
N LEU A 112 11.04 47.64 -11.34
CA LEU A 112 12.17 48.55 -11.53
C LEU A 112 11.69 49.96 -11.15
N PRO A 113 12.46 50.72 -10.34
CA PRO A 113 12.08 52.10 -10.05
C PRO A 113 11.95 52.89 -11.36
N PRO A 114 11.01 53.86 -11.44
CA PRO A 114 10.89 54.70 -12.62
C PRO A 114 12.21 55.43 -12.88
N PRO A 115 12.61 55.62 -14.14
CA PRO A 115 13.85 56.28 -14.46
C PRO A 115 13.84 57.71 -13.88
N PRO A 116 14.95 58.15 -13.28
CA PRO A 116 15.09 59.55 -12.94
C PRO A 116 15.29 60.30 -14.26
N TYR A 117 14.56 61.40 -14.42
CA TYR A 117 14.67 62.41 -15.49
C TYR A 117 13.91 62.12 -16.80
N PRO A 118 13.24 63.15 -17.37
CA PRO A 118 12.61 63.06 -18.69
C PRO A 118 13.68 63.06 -19.78
N LEU A 119 13.56 62.13 -20.74
CA LEU A 119 14.41 62.09 -21.93
C LEU A 119 14.15 63.34 -22.77
N HIS A 120 15.07 64.30 -22.77
CA HIS A 120 15.05 65.39 -23.74
C HIS A 120 15.36 64.80 -25.12
N VAL A 121 14.34 64.81 -25.98
CA VAL A 121 14.46 64.45 -27.39
C VAL A 121 15.23 65.57 -28.09
N VAL A 122 16.48 65.30 -28.47
CA VAL A 122 17.23 66.17 -29.38
C VAL A 122 16.72 65.88 -30.79
N ARG A 123 16.27 66.94 -31.47
CA ARG A 123 15.65 66.91 -32.80
C ARG A 123 16.70 67.07 -33.90
#